data_AF-A0A918FVV5-F1
#
_entry.id   AF-A0A918FVV5-F1
#
_cell.length_a   1.000
_cell.length_b   1.000
_cell.length_c   1.000
_cell.angle_alpha   90.00
_cell.angle_beta   90.00
_cell.angle_gamma   90.00
#
_symmetry.space_group_name_H-M   'P 1'
#
loop_
_entity.id
_entity.type
_entity.pdbx_description
1 polymer ?
#
loop_
_entity_poly.entity_id
_entity_poly.type
_entity_poly.pdbx_seq_one_letter_code
_entity_poly.pdbx_strand_id
1 'polypeptide(L)' 'MLSLSVLNTADAETGAQVEVVWGNPGDPAKRIRATVAQAPYKPVRSRVDLRHHLATYRAESGPAA' A
#
# COMPACT_ATOMS: atom_id res chain seq x y z
N MET A 1 2.46 -6.06 -10.11
CA MET A 1 2.58 -6.26 -8.65
C MET A 1 2.64 -4.87 -8.01
N LEU A 2 1.95 -4.66 -6.89
CA LEU A 2 1.97 -3.40 -6.14
C LEU A 2 2.24 -3.74 -4.68
N SER A 3 2.97 -2.85 -3.98
CA SER A 3 3.17 -2.90 -2.54
C SER A 3 2.92 -1.51 -1.98
N LEU A 4 2.35 -1.44 -0.78
CA LEU A 4 2.27 -0.19 -0.02
C LEU A 4 3.48 -0.15 0.92
N SER A 5 4.20 0.97 0.93
CA SER A 5 5.40 1.12 1.74
C SER A 5 5.53 2.55 2.25
N VAL A 6 6.17 2.70 3.39
CA VAL A 6 6.59 4.00 3.93
C VAL A 6 8.05 4.17 3.57
N LEU A 7 8.38 5.30 2.94
CA LEU A 7 9.74 5.61 2.47
C LEU A 7 10.31 6.80 3.22
N ASN A 8 11.64 6.92 3.21
CA ASN A 8 12.28 8.17 3.60
C ASN A 8 11.88 9.28 2.60
N THR A 9 11.68 10.50 3.10
CA THR A 9 11.31 11.68 2.29
C THR A 9 12.26 11.92 1.13
N ALA A 10 13.57 11.66 1.31
CA ALA A 10 14.58 11.80 0.27
C ALA A 10 14.38 10.84 -0.91
N ASP A 11 13.71 9.70 -0.71
CA ASP A 11 13.52 8.63 -1.69
C ASP A 11 12.05 8.52 -2.16
N ALA A 12 11.16 9.39 -1.66
CA ALA A 12 9.71 9.29 -1.83
C ALA A 12 9.18 10.04 -3.08
N GLU A 13 10.06 10.54 -3.94
CA GLU A 13 9.65 11.23 -5.16
C GLU A 13 8.95 10.28 -6.13
N THR A 14 7.80 10.69 -6.67
CA THR A 14 7.07 9.87 -7.64
C THR A 14 7.88 9.70 -8.91
N GLY A 15 8.00 8.45 -9.40
CA GLY A 15 8.85 8.09 -10.54
C GLY A 15 10.25 7.61 -10.14
N ALA A 16 10.70 7.84 -8.91
CA ALA A 16 11.98 7.36 -8.41
C ALA A 16 12.08 5.82 -8.50
N GLN A 17 13.29 5.33 -8.79
CA GLN A 17 13.58 3.90 -8.83
C GLN A 17 14.07 3.43 -7.46
N VAL A 18 13.44 2.38 -6.93
CA VAL A 18 13.83 1.73 -5.68
C VAL A 18 13.92 0.22 -5.88
N GLU A 19 14.57 -0.48 -4.96
CA GLU A 19 14.59 -1.95 -4.94
C GLU A 19 13.86 -2.46 -3.70
N VAL A 20 12.95 -3.41 -3.91
CA VAL A 20 12.33 -4.18 -2.83
C VAL A 20 13.10 -5.49 -2.67
N VAL A 21 13.60 -5.75 -1.47
CA VAL A 21 14.15 -7.06 -1.12
C VAL A 21 12.97 -7.99 -0.81
N TRP A 22 12.76 -8.98 -1.65
CA TRP A 22 11.69 -9.96 -1.54
C TRP A 22 12.23 -11.32 -1.11
N GLY A 23 11.90 -11.71 0.12
CA GLY A 23 12.37 -12.94 0.77
C GLY A 23 12.46 -12.74 2.28
N ASN A 24 12.71 -13.81 3.01
CA ASN A 24 12.93 -13.74 4.46
C ASN A 24 14.42 -13.55 4.77
N PRO A 25 14.77 -12.90 5.89
CA PRO A 25 16.15 -12.88 6.38
C PRO A 25 16.70 -14.29 6.55
N GLY A 26 17.89 -14.55 6.00
CA GLY A 26 18.56 -15.87 6.07
C GLY A 26 18.18 -16.85 4.95
N ASP A 27 17.08 -16.60 4.24
CA ASP A 27 16.67 -17.36 3.07
C ASP A 27 17.11 -16.68 1.75
N PRO A 28 17.08 -17.38 0.62
CA PRO A 28 17.27 -16.74 -0.68
C PRO A 28 16.29 -15.59 -0.90
N ALA A 29 16.82 -14.41 -1.22
CA ALA A 29 16.05 -13.20 -1.48
C ALA A 29 16.30 -12.67 -2.90
N LYS A 30 15.28 -12.01 -3.46
CA LYS A 30 15.35 -11.36 -4.77
C LYS A 30 15.23 -9.85 -4.62
N ARG A 31 16.07 -9.09 -5.32
CA ARG A 31 15.89 -7.64 -5.48
C ARG A 31 14.95 -7.36 -6.63
N ILE A 32 13.87 -6.66 -6.35
CA ILE A 32 12.82 -6.31 -7.31
C ILE A 32 12.87 -4.81 -7.54
N ARG A 33 13.21 -4.38 -8.76
CA ARG A 33 13.10 -2.99 -9.17
C ARG A 33 11.63 -2.56 -9.11
N ALA A 34 11.38 -1.43 -8.46
CA ALA A 34 10.07 -0.82 -8.35
C ALA A 34 10.16 0.68 -8.63
N THR A 35 9.08 1.22 -9.17
CA THR A 35 8.91 2.66 -9.38
C THR A 35 8.01 3.20 -8.29
N VAL A 36 8.45 4.25 -7.60
CA VAL A 36 7.64 4.95 -6.62
C VAL A 36 6.44 5.57 -7.33
N ALA A 37 5.24 5.30 -6.81
CA ALA A 37 3.99 5.83 -7.33
C ALA A 37 3.19 6.47 -6.21
N GLN A 38 2.36 7.44 -6.56
CA GLN A 38 1.45 8.08 -5.61
C GLN A 38 0.53 7.03 -4.96
N ALA A 39 0.34 7.13 -3.66
CA ALA A 39 -0.75 6.46 -2.95
C ALA A 39 -1.95 7.41 -2.87
N PRO A 40 -3.15 7.03 -3.35
CA PRO A 40 -3.51 5.76 -3.95
C PRO A 40 -3.04 5.60 -5.42
N TYR A 41 -2.61 4.39 -5.79
CA TYR A 41 -2.06 4.11 -7.14
C TYR A 41 -3.06 4.33 -8.28
N LYS A 42 -4.32 3.98 -8.05
CA LYS A 42 -5.42 4.19 -8.99
C LYS A 42 -6.38 5.23 -8.41
N PRO A 43 -7.03 6.05 -9.25
CA PRO A 43 -8.12 6.91 -8.81
C PRO A 43 -9.14 6.14 -7.98
N VAL A 44 -9.45 6.66 -6.80
CA VAL A 44 -10.48 6.11 -5.92
C VAL A 44 -11.83 6.43 -6.54
N ARG A 45 -12.50 5.40 -7.06
CA ARG A 45 -13.87 5.49 -7.60
C ARG A 45 -14.88 4.82 -6.66
N SER A 46 -14.59 4.78 -5.35
CA SER A 46 -15.52 4.20 -4.39
C SER A 46 -16.82 5.00 -4.42
N ARG A 47 -17.95 4.30 -4.47
CA ARG A 47 -19.30 4.91 -4.46
C ARG A 47 -19.68 5.46 -3.08
N VAL A 48 -18.85 5.20 -2.08
CA VAL A 48 -19.04 5.56 -0.68
C VAL A 48 -17.77 6.28 -0.23
N ASP A 49 -17.93 7.40 0.46
CA ASP A 49 -16.84 8.06 1.15
C ASP A 49 -16.38 7.15 2.30
N LEU A 50 -15.14 6.67 2.23
CA LEU A 50 -14.57 5.79 3.25
C LEU A 50 -14.56 6.45 4.63
N ARG A 51 -14.40 7.78 4.72
CA ARG A 51 -14.48 8.49 6.01
C ARG A 51 -15.87 8.37 6.62
N HIS A 52 -16.90 8.51 5.79
CA HIS A 52 -18.29 8.34 6.22
C HIS A 52 -18.58 6.88 6.62
N HIS A 53 -18.04 5.91 5.88
CA HIS A 53 -18.22 4.49 6.19
C HIS A 53 -17.53 4.08 7.50
N LEU A 54 -16.32 4.59 7.75
CA LEU A 54 -15.58 4.33 8.99
C LEU A 54 -16.28 4.96 10.20
N ALA A 55 -16.90 6.14 10.06
CA ALA A 55 -17.70 6.74 11.13
C ALA A 55 -18.91 5.88 11.54
N THR A 56 -19.41 5.06 10.60
CA THR A 56 -20.50 4.10 10.86
C THR A 56 -20.01 2.69 11.19
N TYR A 57 -18.71 2.42 11.07
CA TYR A 57 -18.13 1.11 11.35
C TYR A 57 -18.17 0.83 12.85
N ARG A 58 -18.89 -0.22 13.25
CA ARG A 58 -18.84 -0.78 14.60
C ARG A 58 -18.08 -2.09 14.56
N ALA A 59 -16.97 -2.17 15.29
CA ALA A 59 -16.13 -3.37 15.37
C ALA A 59 -16.89 -4.62 15.85
N GLU A 60 -17.98 -4.43 16.60
CA GLU A 60 -18.83 -5.50 17.13
C GLU A 60 -19.78 -6.12 16.08
N SER A 61 -19.91 -5.49 14.92
CA SER A 61 -20.68 -5.99 13.78
C SER A 61 -19.73 -6.66 12.79
N GLY A 62 -19.23 -7.86 13.14
CA GLY A 62 -18.51 -8.71 12.20
C GLY A 62 -19.35 -9.03 10.96
N PRO A 63 -18.76 -9.55 9.86
CA PRO A 63 -19.53 -9.93 8.69
C PRO A 63 -20.55 -10.99 9.09
N ALA A 64 -21.84 -10.73 8.84
CA ALA A 64 -22.87 -11.75 8.94
C ALA A 64 -22.51 -12.89 7.98
N ALA A 65 -22.55 -14.11 8.50
CA ALA A 65 -22.27 -15.35 7.77
C ALA A 65 -23.17 -15.52 6.54
#